data_AF-A0A851GRZ8-F1
#
_entry.id   AF-A0A851GRZ8-F1
#
_cell.length_a   1.000
_cell.length_b   1.000
_cell.length_c   1.000
_cell.angle_alpha   90.00
_cell.angle_beta   90.00
_cell.angle_gamma   90.00
#
_symmetry.space_group_name_H-M   'P 1'
#
loop_
_entity.id
_entity.type
_entity.pdbx_description
1 polymer ?
#
loop_
_entity_poly.entity_id
_entity_poly.type
_entity_poly.pdbx_seq_one_letter_code
_entity_poly.pdbx_strand_id
1 'polypeptide(L)'
;MKSFTSFCCLLALIIAPACSKEEPTSQTGDDPSISEPKPQRYKQWHDICLSGKSKQIDAQIAKFEAQLKQDPKDYLAQVYLGSACALRSKASFWGPSKLRFLKRGQQLMDQAVEKAPNDHRVRMVRAIGSYKVPKKFNRRPLAIKDFNVLVPAANNRKNDLAINERQAILYYAYLTYKEADREEAAKVKAACHKLAPDSEYGKLTR
;
A
#
# COMPACT_ATOMS: atom_id res chain seq x y z
N MET A 1 -44.74 6.49 86.51
CA MET A 1 -45.83 7.49 86.56
C MET A 1 -45.90 8.22 85.23
N LYS A 2 -47.07 8.13 84.56
CA LYS A 2 -47.57 8.94 83.42
C LYS A 2 -46.82 8.73 82.08
N SER A 3 -47.43 8.69 80.89
CA SER A 3 -48.79 8.58 80.31
C SER A 3 -48.54 8.78 78.80
N PHE A 4 -48.74 7.79 77.93
CA PHE A 4 -49.86 7.62 76.97
C PHE A 4 -50.07 8.71 75.90
N THR A 5 -50.47 8.26 74.69
CA THR A 5 -50.94 8.93 73.45
C THR A 5 -49.87 9.25 72.37
N SER A 6 -50.07 9.04 71.05
CA SER A 6 -51.09 8.36 70.25
C SER A 6 -50.65 8.30 68.76
N PHE A 7 -51.10 7.24 68.07
CA PHE A 7 -51.52 7.14 66.65
C PHE A 7 -50.54 7.19 65.44
N CYS A 8 -50.64 6.08 64.68
CA CYS A 8 -50.83 5.92 63.23
C CYS A 8 -49.67 5.96 62.21
N CYS A 9 -49.44 4.76 61.64
CA CYS A 9 -49.35 4.41 60.22
C CYS A 9 -48.69 5.38 59.23
N LEU A 10 -47.63 4.94 58.56
CA LEU A 10 -47.69 4.52 57.15
C LEU A 10 -46.40 3.79 56.73
N LEU A 11 -46.56 2.70 55.97
CA LEU A 11 -45.50 2.05 55.20
C LEU A 11 -44.89 3.03 54.19
N ALA A 12 -43.56 3.02 54.03
CA ALA A 12 -42.93 3.36 52.76
C ALA A 12 -41.61 2.59 52.59
N LEU A 13 -41.48 2.04 51.38
CA LEU A 13 -40.47 1.12 50.86
C LEU A 13 -39.01 1.56 51.03
N ILE A 14 -38.17 0.54 51.26
CA ILE A 14 -36.71 0.54 51.17
C ILE A 14 -36.28 0.67 49.70
N ILE A 15 -35.40 1.62 49.38
CA ILE A 15 -34.47 1.51 48.25
C ILE A 15 -33.10 2.07 48.69
N ALA A 16 -32.13 1.18 48.85
CA ALA A 16 -30.71 1.55 49.01
C ALA A 16 -30.09 1.79 47.63
N PRO A 17 -29.20 2.79 47.46
CA PRO A 17 -28.48 2.97 46.21
C PRO A 17 -27.37 1.92 46.07
N ALA A 18 -27.46 1.12 45.00
CA ALA A 18 -26.44 0.17 44.59
C ALA A 18 -25.17 0.93 44.15
N CYS A 19 -24.04 0.56 44.76
CA CYS A 19 -22.70 0.99 44.39
C CYS A 19 -22.29 0.24 43.10
N SER A 20 -22.44 0.90 41.95
CA SER A 20 -21.94 0.38 40.67
C SER A 20 -20.43 0.61 40.59
N LYS A 21 -19.70 -0.49 40.42
CA LYS A 21 -18.28 -0.52 40.04
C LYS A 21 -18.14 0.11 38.66
N GLU A 22 -17.35 1.17 38.54
CA GLU A 22 -16.86 1.65 37.25
C GLU A 22 -15.73 0.71 36.79
N GLU A 23 -16.00 -0.02 35.71
CA GLU A 23 -14.95 -0.69 34.94
C GLU A 23 -14.17 0.35 34.13
N PRO A 24 -12.82 0.23 34.04
CA PRO A 24 -12.01 1.19 33.31
C PRO A 24 -12.26 1.03 31.81
N THR A 25 -12.84 2.08 31.24
CA THR A 25 -13.09 2.23 29.81
C THR A 25 -11.76 2.18 29.07
N SER A 26 -11.66 1.21 28.16
CA SER A 26 -10.54 1.05 27.24
C SER A 26 -10.33 2.35 26.45
N GLN A 27 -9.21 3.01 26.67
CA GLN A 27 -8.78 4.10 25.81
C GLN A 27 -8.30 3.51 24.47
N THR A 28 -9.17 3.55 23.48
CA THR A 28 -8.79 3.39 22.07
C THR A 28 -8.01 4.64 21.69
N GLY A 29 -6.68 4.54 21.66
CA GLY A 29 -5.86 5.54 21.01
C GLY A 29 -6.12 5.47 19.51
N ASP A 30 -6.91 6.40 19.00
CA ASP A 30 -7.16 6.56 17.56
C ASP A 30 -5.84 6.91 16.86
N ASP A 31 -5.11 5.90 16.36
CA ASP A 31 -4.05 6.12 15.36
C ASP A 31 -4.75 6.64 14.09
N PRO A 32 -4.45 7.87 13.64
CA PRO A 32 -5.06 8.46 12.44
C PRO A 32 -4.94 7.58 11.19
N SER A 33 -4.00 6.62 11.19
CA SER A 33 -3.74 5.70 10.07
C SER A 33 -4.80 4.62 9.82
N ILE A 34 -5.77 4.41 10.75
CA ILE A 34 -6.78 3.35 10.62
C ILE A 34 -7.97 3.78 9.74
N SER A 35 -8.22 5.08 9.56
CA SER A 35 -9.35 5.60 8.77
C SER A 35 -9.11 5.68 7.25
N GLU A 36 -7.85 5.59 6.80
CA GLU A 36 -7.49 5.75 5.39
C GLU A 36 -7.65 4.45 4.58
N PRO A 37 -8.11 4.51 3.31
CA PRO A 37 -8.16 3.33 2.44
C PRO A 37 -6.77 2.69 2.28
N LYS A 38 -6.71 1.35 2.35
CA LYS A 38 -5.45 0.57 2.24
C LYS A 38 -4.48 1.06 1.14
N PRO A 39 -4.93 1.32 -0.12
CA PRO A 39 -4.03 1.76 -1.18
C PRO A 39 -3.33 3.09 -0.87
N GLN A 40 -4.05 4.05 -0.26
CA GLN A 40 -3.51 5.36 0.06
C GLN A 40 -2.47 5.26 1.19
N ARG A 41 -2.80 4.51 2.23
CA ARG A 41 -1.89 4.25 3.36
C ARG A 41 -0.59 3.57 2.90
N TYR A 42 -0.68 2.54 2.06
CA TYR A 42 0.50 1.85 1.54
C TYR A 42 1.33 2.73 0.60
N LYS A 43 0.66 3.59 -0.18
CA LYS A 43 1.35 4.59 -0.98
C LYS A 43 2.15 5.56 -0.10
N GLN A 44 1.59 6.08 0.99
CA GLN A 44 2.31 6.98 1.90
C GLN A 44 3.57 6.32 2.49
N TRP A 45 3.46 5.08 2.97
CA TRP A 45 4.62 4.32 3.45
C TRP A 45 5.66 4.09 2.34
N HIS A 46 5.20 3.83 1.11
CA HIS A 46 6.07 3.65 -0.04
C HIS A 46 6.77 4.94 -0.50
N ASP A 47 6.10 6.09 -0.44
CA ASP A 47 6.66 7.39 -0.78
C ASP A 47 7.87 7.75 0.12
N ILE A 48 7.80 7.37 1.41
CA ILE A 48 8.93 7.46 2.34
C ILE A 48 10.08 6.54 1.87
N CYS A 49 9.77 5.36 1.33
CA CYS A 49 10.80 4.46 0.80
C CYS A 49 11.50 5.02 -0.46
N LEU A 50 10.80 5.81 -1.27
CA LEU A 50 11.34 6.41 -2.50
C LEU A 50 12.37 7.51 -2.22
N SER A 51 12.17 8.28 -1.15
CA SER A 51 12.99 9.45 -0.79
C SER A 51 13.92 9.20 0.42
N GLY A 52 13.63 8.19 1.23
CA GLY A 52 14.29 7.96 2.51
C GLY A 52 15.63 7.24 2.44
N LYS A 53 16.36 7.31 3.56
CA LYS A 53 17.58 6.52 3.81
C LYS A 53 17.25 5.17 4.44
N SER A 54 18.24 4.29 4.52
CA SER A 54 18.14 2.93 5.08
C SER A 54 17.26 2.79 6.32
N LYS A 55 17.46 3.62 7.36
CA LYS A 55 16.66 3.56 8.61
C LYS A 55 15.19 3.91 8.39
N GLN A 56 14.89 4.89 7.54
CA GLN A 56 13.50 5.28 7.24
C GLN A 56 12.80 4.19 6.43
N ILE A 57 13.51 3.58 5.49
CA ILE A 57 12.99 2.45 4.70
C ILE A 57 12.75 1.23 5.62
N ASP A 58 13.68 0.92 6.51
CA ASP A 58 13.55 -0.20 7.48
C ASP A 58 12.30 -0.03 8.36
N ALA A 59 11.98 1.20 8.78
CA ALA A 59 10.76 1.49 9.53
C ALA A 59 9.48 1.20 8.71
N GLN A 60 9.46 1.49 7.41
CA GLN A 60 8.29 1.19 6.57
C GLN A 60 8.19 -0.31 6.25
N ILE A 61 9.32 -0.99 6.07
CA ILE A 61 9.37 -2.46 5.96
C ILE A 61 8.70 -3.10 7.18
N ALA A 62 9.03 -2.65 8.39
CA ALA A 62 8.42 -3.16 9.62
C ALA A 62 6.90 -2.94 9.66
N LYS A 63 6.40 -1.80 9.17
CA LYS A 63 4.95 -1.54 9.07
C LYS A 63 4.25 -2.51 8.12
N PHE A 64 4.82 -2.76 6.93
CA PHE A 64 4.26 -3.75 6.02
C PHE A 64 4.31 -5.17 6.59
N GLU A 65 5.40 -5.53 7.27
CA GLU A 65 5.51 -6.84 7.95
C GLU A 65 4.46 -6.99 9.07
N ALA A 66 4.21 -5.94 9.85
CA ALA A 66 3.15 -5.93 10.86
C ALA A 66 1.75 -6.07 10.23
N GLN A 67 1.50 -5.37 9.12
CA GLN A 67 0.25 -5.50 8.37
C GLN A 67 0.03 -6.93 7.85
N LEU A 68 1.07 -7.59 7.33
CA LEU A 68 0.98 -8.95 6.83
C LEU A 68 0.85 -10.01 7.94
N LYS A 69 1.28 -9.70 9.17
CA LYS A 69 0.98 -10.56 10.33
C LYS A 69 -0.50 -10.51 10.68
N GLN A 70 -1.15 -9.36 10.54
CA GLN A 70 -2.57 -9.18 10.80
C GLN A 70 -3.44 -9.72 9.66
N ASP A 71 -3.03 -9.47 8.41
CA ASP A 71 -3.72 -9.91 7.20
C ASP A 71 -2.72 -10.56 6.21
N PRO A 72 -2.47 -11.87 6.34
CA PRO A 72 -1.51 -12.59 5.49
C PRO A 72 -1.91 -12.67 4.01
N LYS A 73 -3.16 -12.33 3.66
CA LYS A 73 -3.67 -12.33 2.29
C LYS A 73 -3.74 -10.92 1.70
N ASP A 74 -3.15 -9.91 2.36
CA ASP A 74 -3.01 -8.57 1.81
C ASP A 74 -1.88 -8.51 0.77
N TYR A 75 -2.18 -9.00 -0.43
CA TYR A 75 -1.20 -9.06 -1.52
C TYR A 75 -0.76 -7.67 -2.00
N LEU A 76 -1.54 -6.62 -1.74
CA LEU A 76 -1.14 -5.24 -1.99
C LEU A 76 -0.03 -4.82 -1.01
N ALA A 77 -0.20 -5.08 0.29
CA ALA A 77 0.86 -4.88 1.27
C ALA A 77 2.11 -5.72 0.94
N GLN A 78 1.92 -6.97 0.50
CA GLN A 78 3.02 -7.86 0.12
C GLN A 78 3.84 -7.31 -1.06
N VAL A 79 3.19 -6.80 -2.10
CA VAL A 79 3.92 -6.25 -3.25
C VAL A 79 4.66 -4.95 -2.87
N TYR A 80 4.05 -4.11 -2.02
CA TYR A 80 4.68 -2.89 -1.54
C TYR A 80 5.86 -3.18 -0.61
N LEU A 81 5.77 -4.21 0.23
CA LEU A 81 6.91 -4.74 0.99
C LEU A 81 8.04 -5.18 0.06
N GLY A 82 7.70 -5.87 -1.03
CA GLY A 82 8.67 -6.29 -2.04
C GLY A 82 9.38 -5.08 -2.70
N SER A 83 8.62 -4.04 -3.04
CA SER A 83 9.16 -2.79 -3.57
C SER A 83 10.03 -2.05 -2.54
N ALA A 84 9.61 -1.99 -1.28
CA ALA A 84 10.37 -1.40 -0.18
C ALA A 84 11.70 -2.14 0.04
N CYS A 85 11.72 -3.47 -0.06
CA CYS A 85 12.97 -4.25 -0.02
C CYS A 85 13.90 -3.91 -1.20
N ALA A 86 13.37 -3.75 -2.42
CA ALA A 86 14.18 -3.34 -3.56
C ALA A 86 14.76 -1.92 -3.39
N LEU A 87 14.00 -0.99 -2.82
CA LEU A 87 14.46 0.35 -2.48
C LEU A 87 15.50 0.32 -1.35
N ARG A 88 15.33 -0.55 -0.35
CA ARG A 88 16.32 -0.78 0.70
C ARG A 88 17.63 -1.32 0.16
N SER A 89 17.58 -2.18 -0.85
CA SER A 89 18.75 -2.63 -1.61
C SER A 89 19.44 -1.44 -2.28
N LYS A 90 18.70 -0.58 -2.98
CA LYS A 90 19.26 0.63 -3.60
C LYS A 90 20.01 1.51 -2.57
N ALA A 91 19.41 1.73 -1.40
CA ALA A 91 19.99 2.53 -0.31
C ALA A 91 21.13 1.85 0.48
N SER A 92 21.37 0.56 0.27
CA SER A 92 22.44 -0.18 0.96
C SER A 92 23.81 0.11 0.36
N PHE A 93 24.83 0.22 1.22
CA PHE A 93 26.24 0.13 0.83
C PHE A 93 26.52 -1.17 0.09
N TRP A 94 27.53 -1.17 -0.78
CA TRP A 94 27.89 -2.32 -1.60
C TRP A 94 28.27 -3.51 -0.70
N GLY A 95 27.63 -4.67 -0.90
CA GLY A 95 27.84 -5.85 -0.06
C GLY A 95 26.71 -6.89 -0.10
N PRO A 96 26.82 -8.00 0.64
CA PRO A 96 25.86 -9.12 0.62
C PRO A 96 24.43 -8.73 1.00
N SER A 97 24.28 -7.75 1.91
CA SER A 97 22.97 -7.22 2.33
C SER A 97 22.18 -6.62 1.16
N LYS A 98 22.87 -5.95 0.23
CA LYS A 98 22.26 -5.34 -0.97
C LYS A 98 21.56 -6.39 -1.83
N LEU A 99 22.25 -7.49 -2.14
CA LEU A 99 21.69 -8.55 -2.97
C LEU A 99 20.57 -9.31 -2.25
N ARG A 100 20.70 -9.52 -0.94
CA ARG A 100 19.66 -10.16 -0.12
C ARG A 100 18.34 -9.38 -0.18
N PHE A 101 18.38 -8.06 0.03
CA PHE A 101 17.18 -7.21 -0.05
C PHE A 101 16.56 -7.21 -1.46
N LEU A 102 17.39 -7.20 -2.51
CA LEU A 102 16.88 -7.25 -3.88
C LEU A 102 16.17 -8.58 -4.18
N LYS A 103 16.79 -9.71 -3.83
CA LYS A 103 16.20 -11.05 -4.03
C LYS A 103 14.89 -11.20 -3.25
N ARG A 104 14.89 -10.79 -1.97
CA ARG A 104 13.68 -10.76 -1.14
C ARG A 104 12.58 -9.92 -1.81
N GLY A 105 12.93 -8.72 -2.28
CA GLY A 105 11.98 -7.83 -2.94
C GLY A 105 11.35 -8.44 -4.20
N GLN A 106 12.17 -9.06 -5.05
CA GLN A 106 11.71 -9.74 -6.26
C GLN A 106 10.77 -10.91 -5.93
N GLN A 107 11.15 -11.77 -4.98
CA GLN A 107 10.33 -12.91 -4.56
C GLN A 107 8.97 -12.47 -4.04
N LEU A 108 8.92 -11.46 -3.17
CA LEU A 108 7.66 -10.95 -2.62
C LEU A 108 6.74 -10.39 -3.70
N MET A 109 7.28 -9.61 -4.64
CA MET A 109 6.48 -9.06 -5.74
C MET A 109 5.99 -10.16 -6.69
N ASP A 110 6.82 -11.15 -6.99
CA ASP A 110 6.47 -12.27 -7.85
C ASP A 110 5.32 -13.10 -7.25
N GLN A 111 5.45 -13.45 -5.97
CA GLN A 111 4.42 -14.18 -5.21
C GLN A 111 3.11 -13.39 -5.10
N ALA A 112 3.17 -12.07 -4.84
CA ALA A 112 1.97 -11.25 -4.74
C ALA A 112 1.15 -11.28 -6.04
N VAL A 113 1.81 -11.13 -7.20
CA VAL A 113 1.11 -11.20 -8.50
C VAL A 113 0.67 -12.63 -8.85
N GLU A 114 1.40 -13.66 -8.42
CA GLU A 114 0.96 -15.04 -8.59
C GLU A 114 -0.35 -15.30 -7.82
N LYS A 115 -0.50 -14.76 -6.61
CA LYS A 115 -1.68 -14.93 -5.76
C LYS A 115 -2.83 -13.97 -6.10
N ALA A 116 -2.53 -12.79 -6.62
CA ALA A 116 -3.52 -11.79 -7.05
C ALA A 116 -3.26 -11.32 -8.50
N PRO A 117 -3.40 -12.21 -9.51
CA PRO A 117 -3.06 -11.87 -10.88
C PRO A 117 -3.98 -10.80 -11.50
N ASN A 118 -5.21 -10.67 -11.01
CA ASN A 118 -6.19 -9.73 -11.53
C ASN A 118 -6.19 -8.37 -10.81
N ASP A 119 -5.37 -8.22 -9.76
CA ASP A 119 -5.23 -6.93 -9.07
C ASP A 119 -4.24 -6.05 -9.85
N HIS A 120 -4.77 -4.98 -10.45
CA HIS A 120 -3.98 -4.07 -11.29
C HIS A 120 -2.92 -3.33 -10.48
N ARG A 121 -3.18 -2.96 -9.22
CA ARG A 121 -2.20 -2.28 -8.37
C ARG A 121 -1.07 -3.21 -7.98
N VAL A 122 -1.40 -4.45 -7.62
CA VAL A 122 -0.41 -5.49 -7.31
C VAL A 122 0.51 -5.69 -8.51
N ARG A 123 -0.06 -5.86 -9.71
CA ARG A 123 0.71 -6.02 -10.94
C ARG A 123 1.51 -4.77 -11.31
N MET A 124 0.95 -3.57 -11.13
CA MET A 124 1.62 -2.29 -11.40
C MET A 124 2.91 -2.14 -10.60
N VAL A 125 2.88 -2.42 -9.29
CA VAL A 125 4.07 -2.29 -8.45
C VAL A 125 5.18 -3.23 -8.91
N ARG A 126 4.85 -4.49 -9.25
CA ARG A 126 5.85 -5.44 -9.80
C ARG A 126 6.39 -5.00 -11.15
N ALA A 127 5.54 -4.50 -12.05
CA ALA A 127 5.95 -4.06 -13.38
C ALA A 127 6.98 -2.92 -13.30
N ILE A 128 6.64 -1.87 -12.56
CA ILE A 128 7.51 -0.71 -12.35
C ILE A 128 8.78 -1.11 -11.60
N GLY A 129 8.66 -1.93 -10.56
CA GLY A 129 9.82 -2.47 -9.83
C GLY A 129 10.77 -3.24 -10.75
N SER A 130 10.24 -4.10 -11.62
CA SER A 130 11.02 -4.90 -12.57
C SER A 130 11.68 -4.05 -13.66
N TYR A 131 11.04 -2.94 -14.07
CA TYR A 131 11.67 -1.94 -14.95
C TYR A 131 12.78 -1.13 -14.24
N LYS A 132 12.63 -0.79 -12.95
CA LYS A 132 13.66 0.00 -12.25
C LYS A 132 14.90 -0.79 -11.85
N VAL A 133 14.82 -2.12 -11.81
CA VAL A 133 15.99 -2.98 -11.56
C VAL A 133 16.94 -2.96 -12.76
N PRO A 134 18.29 -2.98 -12.54
CA PRO A 134 19.26 -3.03 -13.64
C PRO A 134 19.08 -4.22 -14.58
N LYS A 135 19.36 -4.01 -15.88
CA LYS A 135 19.14 -5.01 -16.95
C LYS A 135 19.81 -6.36 -16.69
N LYS A 136 20.97 -6.40 -16.02
CA LYS A 136 21.70 -7.64 -15.68
C LYS A 136 20.92 -8.64 -14.81
N PHE A 137 19.84 -8.21 -14.15
CA PHE A 137 18.96 -9.11 -13.38
C PHE A 137 17.83 -9.72 -14.22
N ASN A 138 17.83 -9.49 -15.54
CA ASN A 138 16.90 -10.06 -16.51
C ASN A 138 15.41 -9.91 -16.13
N ARG A 139 15.03 -8.75 -15.59
CA ARG A 139 13.64 -8.44 -15.17
C ARG A 139 12.79 -7.76 -16.25
N ARG A 140 13.39 -7.35 -17.36
CA ARG A 140 12.70 -6.66 -18.47
C ARG A 140 11.60 -7.51 -19.13
N PRO A 141 11.81 -8.80 -19.45
CA PRO A 141 10.74 -9.63 -20.01
C PRO A 141 9.50 -9.71 -19.12
N LEU A 142 9.70 -9.77 -17.80
CA LEU A 142 8.61 -9.78 -16.83
C LEU A 142 7.86 -8.44 -16.79
N ALA A 143 8.59 -7.31 -16.83
CA ALA A 143 7.97 -5.99 -16.92
C ALA A 143 7.11 -5.85 -18.20
N ILE A 144 7.61 -6.32 -19.35
CA ILE A 144 6.86 -6.35 -20.62
C ILE A 144 5.56 -7.17 -20.45
N LYS A 145 5.67 -8.38 -19.87
CA LYS A 145 4.50 -9.24 -19.63
C LYS A 145 3.44 -8.54 -18.77
N ASP A 146 3.85 -7.83 -17.73
CA ASP A 146 2.91 -7.10 -16.88
C ASP A 146 2.31 -5.89 -17.59
N PHE A 147 3.10 -5.11 -18.32
CA PHE A 147 2.59 -3.95 -19.07
C PHE A 147 1.63 -4.34 -20.19
N ASN A 148 1.80 -5.51 -20.82
CA ASN A 148 0.83 -6.03 -21.79
C ASN A 148 -0.57 -6.21 -21.18
N VAL A 149 -0.65 -6.56 -19.89
CA VAL A 149 -1.91 -6.67 -19.15
C VAL A 149 -2.40 -5.30 -18.67
N LEU A 150 -1.48 -4.46 -18.18
CA LEU A 150 -1.81 -3.20 -17.53
C LEU A 150 -2.18 -2.07 -18.50
N VAL A 151 -1.61 -2.03 -19.70
CA VAL A 151 -1.88 -0.95 -20.67
C VAL A 151 -3.36 -0.93 -21.13
N PRO A 152 -3.99 -2.07 -21.49
CA PRO A 152 -5.43 -2.09 -21.76
C PRO A 152 -6.25 -1.63 -20.56
N ALA A 153 -5.91 -2.10 -19.35
CA ALA A 153 -6.56 -1.66 -18.12
C ALA A 153 -6.44 -0.14 -17.95
N ALA A 154 -5.23 0.41 -18.01
CA ALA A 154 -4.97 1.84 -17.84
C ALA A 154 -5.67 2.73 -18.89
N ASN A 155 -5.99 2.22 -20.07
CA ASN A 155 -6.78 2.96 -21.06
C ASN A 155 -8.29 2.91 -20.81
N ASN A 156 -8.78 1.92 -20.08
CA ASN A 156 -10.18 1.79 -19.70
C ASN A 156 -10.52 2.69 -18.50
N ARG A 157 -11.59 3.50 -18.59
CA ARG A 157 -12.05 4.35 -17.48
C ARG A 157 -12.82 3.60 -16.38
N LYS A 158 -13.28 2.37 -16.66
CA LYS A 158 -14.11 1.55 -15.75
C LYS A 158 -13.29 0.61 -14.85
N ASN A 159 -12.06 0.97 -14.50
CA ASN A 159 -11.21 0.14 -13.65
C ASN A 159 -11.06 0.75 -12.24
N ASP A 160 -10.36 0.06 -11.36
CA ASP A 160 -10.10 0.44 -9.98
C ASP A 160 -8.92 1.43 -9.83
N LEU A 161 -8.25 1.83 -10.91
CA LEU A 161 -7.03 2.63 -10.89
C LEU A 161 -7.33 4.14 -10.93
N ALA A 162 -6.66 4.90 -10.07
CA ALA A 162 -6.68 6.35 -10.09
C ALA A 162 -5.95 6.91 -11.32
N ILE A 163 -6.24 8.15 -11.71
CA ILE A 163 -5.67 8.79 -12.91
C ILE A 163 -4.14 8.77 -12.90
N ASN A 164 -3.53 9.07 -11.75
CA ASN A 164 -2.08 9.05 -11.58
C ASN A 164 -1.49 7.64 -11.71
N GLU A 165 -2.18 6.61 -11.23
CA GLU A 165 -1.75 5.20 -11.36
C GLU A 165 -1.81 4.75 -12.82
N ARG A 166 -2.92 5.05 -13.50
CA ARG A 166 -3.08 4.80 -14.94
C ARG A 166 -1.99 5.48 -15.75
N GLN A 167 -1.66 6.72 -15.41
CA GLN A 167 -0.62 7.46 -16.10
C GLN A 167 0.79 6.93 -15.82
N ALA A 168 1.09 6.54 -14.57
CA ALA A 168 2.35 5.89 -14.21
C ALA A 168 2.53 4.59 -15.00
N ILE A 169 1.48 3.76 -15.11
CA ILE A 169 1.49 2.55 -15.92
C ILE A 169 1.86 2.87 -17.37
N LEU A 170 1.20 3.84 -18.00
CA LEU A 170 1.46 4.20 -19.39
C LEU A 170 2.88 4.75 -19.56
N TYR A 171 3.37 5.57 -18.64
CA TYR A 171 4.73 6.11 -18.69
C TYR A 171 5.80 4.99 -18.64
N TYR A 172 5.74 4.11 -17.64
CA TYR A 172 6.73 3.04 -17.51
C TYR A 172 6.56 1.94 -18.58
N ALA A 173 5.34 1.72 -19.09
CA ALA A 173 5.12 0.88 -20.26
C ALA A 173 5.81 1.47 -21.50
N TYR A 174 5.66 2.77 -21.75
CA TYR A 174 6.36 3.47 -22.84
C TYR A 174 7.88 3.26 -22.75
N LEU A 175 8.48 3.51 -21.58
CA LEU A 175 9.93 3.34 -21.42
C LEU A 175 10.36 1.88 -21.67
N THR A 176 9.59 0.92 -21.16
CA THR A 176 9.87 -0.50 -21.32
C THR A 176 9.76 -0.94 -22.78
N TYR A 177 8.72 -0.49 -23.49
CA TYR A 177 8.48 -0.80 -24.90
C TYR A 177 9.49 -0.13 -25.81
N LYS A 178 9.88 1.11 -25.51
CA LYS A 178 10.96 1.81 -26.22
C LYS A 178 12.30 1.08 -26.07
N GLU A 179 12.63 0.60 -24.87
CA GLU A 179 13.86 -0.18 -24.65
C GLU A 179 13.86 -1.54 -25.37
N ALA A 180 12.70 -2.03 -25.78
CA ALA A 180 12.51 -3.32 -26.45
C ALA A 180 12.13 -3.16 -27.93
N ASP A 181 12.28 -1.97 -28.50
CA ASP A 181 11.98 -1.63 -29.90
C ASP A 181 10.57 -2.06 -30.35
N ARG A 182 9.59 -1.90 -29.45
CA ARG A 182 8.18 -2.23 -29.68
C ARG A 182 7.45 -1.09 -30.38
N GLU A 183 6.74 -1.39 -31.46
CA GLU A 183 5.98 -0.43 -32.26
C GLU A 183 4.91 0.32 -31.44
N GLU A 184 4.37 -0.34 -30.40
CA GLU A 184 3.35 0.24 -29.53
C GLU A 184 3.87 1.40 -28.66
N ALA A 185 5.19 1.57 -28.51
CA ALA A 185 5.79 2.56 -27.62
C ALA A 185 5.30 3.99 -27.90
N ALA A 186 5.20 4.40 -29.17
CA ALA A 186 4.75 5.74 -29.55
C ALA A 186 3.27 5.96 -29.18
N LYS A 187 2.42 4.96 -29.40
CA LYS A 187 0.99 5.01 -29.03
C LYS A 187 0.81 5.11 -27.52
N VAL A 188 1.58 4.34 -26.74
CA VAL A 188 1.53 4.36 -25.28
C VAL A 188 2.03 5.71 -24.74
N LYS A 189 3.08 6.29 -25.33
CA LYS A 189 3.56 7.63 -24.99
C LYS A 189 2.46 8.68 -25.18
N ALA A 190 1.80 8.69 -26.34
CA ALA A 190 0.74 9.64 -26.65
C ALA A 190 -0.46 9.49 -25.69
N ALA A 191 -0.84 8.25 -25.36
CA ALA A 191 -1.90 7.99 -24.38
C ALA A 191 -1.54 8.50 -22.98
N CYS A 192 -0.28 8.33 -22.55
CA CYS A 192 0.21 8.86 -21.28
C CYS A 192 0.09 10.39 -21.21
N HIS A 193 0.54 11.09 -22.27
CA HIS A 193 0.47 12.55 -22.32
C HIS A 193 -0.98 13.04 -22.29
N LYS A 194 -1.84 12.47 -23.15
CA LYS A 194 -3.26 12.83 -23.27
C LYS A 194 -4.04 12.65 -21.96
N LEU A 195 -3.67 11.67 -21.13
CA LEU A 195 -4.42 11.34 -19.93
C LEU A 195 -4.42 12.47 -18.88
N ALA A 196 -3.27 13.11 -18.67
CA ALA A 196 -3.13 14.30 -17.81
C ALA A 196 -1.86 15.08 -18.22
N PRO A 197 -1.96 15.98 -19.22
CA PRO A 197 -0.79 16.63 -19.85
C PRO A 197 0.13 17.40 -18.90
N ASP A 198 -0.44 17.95 -17.82
CA ASP A 198 0.28 18.84 -16.89
C ASP A 198 0.80 18.15 -15.62
N SER A 199 0.49 16.86 -15.47
CA SER A 199 1.08 16.01 -14.43
C SER A 199 2.59 15.81 -14.63
N GLU A 200 3.26 15.24 -13.63
CA GLU A 200 4.67 14.82 -13.74
C GLU A 200 4.91 13.93 -14.97
N TYR A 201 4.16 12.84 -15.12
CA TYR A 201 4.33 11.89 -16.23
C TYR A 201 3.86 12.46 -17.58
N GLY A 202 2.84 13.35 -17.58
CA GLY A 202 2.37 14.04 -18.79
C GLY A 202 3.44 14.96 -19.38
N LYS A 203 4.16 15.68 -18.52
CA LYS A 203 5.29 16.54 -18.91
C LYS A 203 6.46 15.73 -19.49
N LEU A 204 6.72 14.54 -18.93
CA LEU A 204 7.77 13.63 -19.41
C LEU A 204 7.43 12.94 -20.73
N THR A 205 6.21 13.10 -21.25
CA THR A 205 5.71 12.45 -22.47
C THR A 205 5.24 13.42 -23.55
N ARG A 206 5.63 14.70 -23.45
CA ARG A 206 5.49 15.70 -24.51
C ARG A 206 6.24 15.29 -25.78
#